data_AF-A0A2X2TJG0-F1
#
_entry.id   AF-A0A2X2TJG0-F1
#
_cell.length_a   1.000
_cell.length_b   1.000
_cell.length_c   1.000
_cell.angle_alpha   90.00
_cell.angle_beta   90.00
_cell.angle_gamma   90.00
#
_symmetry.space_group_name_H-M   'P 1'
#
loop_
_entity.id
_entity.type
_entity.pdbx_description
1 polymer ?
#
loop_
_entity_poly.entity_id
_entity_poly.type
_entity_poly.pdbx_seq_one_letter_code
_entity_poly.pdbx_strand_id
1 'polypeptide(L)'
;MEVEAESVAFVVCQYLGLDTSDYSFGYLASWSSDKELPELKSSLQTIQKTAHDVIEQLDSTILKNTNNLDISLTVADEPMKISSIGDTHHHRR
;
A
#
# COMPACT_ATOMS: atom_id res chain seq x y z
N MET A 1 -2.95 9.75 21.92
CA MET A 1 -2.46 9.26 20.62
C MET A 1 -3.12 7.94 20.23
N GLU A 2 -3.47 7.04 21.16
CA GLU A 2 -4.16 5.78 20.84
C GLU A 2 -5.44 5.97 19.99
N VAL A 3 -6.33 6.88 20.40
CA VAL A 3 -7.58 7.20 19.69
C VAL A 3 -7.34 7.70 18.26
N GLU A 4 -6.31 8.51 18.06
CA GLU A 4 -5.96 9.03 16.73
C GLU A 4 -5.44 7.90 15.83
N ALA A 5 -4.57 7.05 16.37
CA ALA A 5 -4.02 5.90 15.65
C ALA A 5 -5.13 4.90 15.26
N GLU A 6 -6.04 4.58 16.18
CA GLU A 6 -7.18 3.72 15.91
C GLU A 6 -8.11 4.32 14.85
N SER A 7 -8.37 5.63 14.94
CA SER A 7 -9.18 6.35 13.94
C SER A 7 -8.53 6.36 12.55
N VAL A 8 -7.20 6.54 12.47
CA VAL A 8 -6.45 6.44 11.22
C VAL A 8 -6.57 5.03 10.63
N ALA A 9 -6.37 4.00 11.45
CA ALA A 9 -6.50 2.61 11.01
C ALA A 9 -7.90 2.31 10.47
N PHE A 10 -8.95 2.76 11.17
CA PHE A 10 -10.33 2.62 10.73
C PHE A 10 -10.58 3.27 9.36
N VAL A 11 -10.12 4.52 9.16
CA VAL A 11 -10.31 5.23 7.88
C VAL A 11 -9.58 4.53 6.73
N VAL A 12 -8.35 4.06 6.96
CA VAL A 12 -7.56 3.33 5.96
C VAL A 12 -8.21 1.98 5.64
N CYS A 13 -8.63 1.21 6.63
CA CYS A 13 -9.32 -0.07 6.42
C CYS A 13 -10.63 0.12 5.66
N GLN A 14 -11.40 1.14 6.00
CA GLN A 14 -12.65 1.44 5.30
C GLN A 14 -12.41 1.87 3.85
N TYR A 15 -11.35 2.63 3.58
CA TYR A 15 -10.94 2.95 2.20
C TYR A 15 -10.61 1.68 1.40
N LEU A 16 -9.97 0.68 2.03
CA LEU A 16 -9.64 -0.60 1.41
C LEU A 16 -10.84 -1.57 1.30
N GLY A 17 -12.01 -1.18 1.79
CA GLY A 17 -13.19 -2.06 1.83
C GLY A 17 -13.06 -3.22 2.83
N LEU A 18 -12.17 -3.09 3.82
CA LEU A 18 -12.04 -4.04 4.91
C LEU A 18 -13.06 -3.70 5.99
N ASP A 19 -13.95 -4.65 6.28
CA ASP A 19 -14.92 -4.48 7.35
C ASP A 19 -14.22 -4.57 8.72
N THR A 20 -14.03 -3.43 9.35
CA THR A 20 -13.54 -3.31 10.73
C THR A 20 -14.60 -2.73 11.67
N SER A 21 -15.89 -2.84 11.30
CA SER A 21 -17.01 -2.26 12.06
C SER A 21 -17.21 -2.89 13.45
N ASP A 22 -16.68 -4.10 13.67
CA ASP A 22 -16.68 -4.77 14.98
C ASP A 22 -15.81 -4.06 16.04
N TYR A 23 -14.95 -3.12 15.64
CA TYR A 23 -14.25 -2.22 16.58
C TYR A 23 -15.24 -1.19 17.14
N SER A 24 -15.85 -1.55 18.26
CA SER A 24 -16.83 -0.73 18.96
C SER A 24 -16.16 0.43 19.69
N PHE A 25 -16.29 1.64 19.15
CA PHE A 25 -15.77 2.89 19.72
C PHE A 25 -16.52 3.39 20.99
N GLY A 26 -16.95 2.50 21.88
CA GLY A 26 -17.77 2.87 23.04
C GLY A 26 -17.11 3.91 23.97
N TYR A 27 -15.77 3.97 23.96
CA TYR A 27 -15.01 4.93 24.76
C TYR A 27 -14.78 6.29 24.06
N LEU A 28 -15.08 6.43 22.76
CA LEU A 28 -14.92 7.71 22.02
C LEU A 28 -15.79 8.81 22.59
N ALA A 29 -17.02 8.49 22.99
CA ALA A 29 -17.93 9.45 23.60
C ALA A 29 -17.32 10.04 24.88
N SER A 30 -16.78 9.19 25.75
CA SER A 30 -16.08 9.62 26.97
C SER A 30 -14.78 10.36 26.65
N TRP A 31 -14.00 9.90 25.67
CA TRP A 31 -12.75 10.57 25.26
C TRP A 31 -12.99 12.00 24.76
N SER A 32 -14.05 12.21 23.97
CA SER A 32 -14.40 13.54 23.45
C SER A 32 -15.05 14.45 24.49
N SER A 33 -15.64 13.90 25.55
CA SER A 33 -16.31 14.67 26.60
C SER A 33 -15.34 15.50 27.44
N ASP A 34 -14.09 15.06 27.54
CA ASP A 34 -13.04 15.72 28.32
C ASP A 34 -12.17 16.68 27.47
N LYS A 35 -12.55 16.94 26.21
CA LYS A 35 -11.77 17.73 25.25
C LYS A 35 -12.43 19.06 24.91
N GLU A 36 -11.62 20.12 24.86
CA GLU A 36 -12.08 21.39 24.31
C GLU A 36 -12.21 21.32 22.77
N LEU A 37 -13.13 22.11 22.22
CA LEU A 37 -13.39 22.18 20.77
C LEU A 37 -12.12 22.35 19.90
N PRO A 38 -11.15 23.22 20.27
CA PRO A 38 -9.91 23.36 19.50
C PRO A 38 -9.05 22.10 19.50
N GLU A 39 -8.95 21.39 20.62
CA GLU A 39 -8.18 20.15 20.73
C GLU A 39 -8.80 19.03 19.88
N LEU A 40 -10.13 18.89 19.96
CA LEU A 40 -10.86 17.92 19.16
C LEU A 40 -10.67 18.19 17.66
N LYS A 41 -10.78 19.46 17.25
CA LYS A 41 -10.56 19.86 15.85
C LYS A 41 -9.14 19.56 15.39
N SER A 42 -8.14 19.87 16.21
CA SER A 42 -6.74 19.55 15.91
C SER A 42 -6.54 18.05 15.74
N SER A 43 -7.13 17.24 16.62
CA SER A 43 -7.02 15.78 16.57
C SER A 43 -7.67 15.21 15.30
N LEU A 44 -8.85 15.69 14.92
CA LEU A 44 -9.52 15.30 13.67
C LEU A 44 -8.71 15.69 12.42
N GLN A 45 -8.07 16.86 12.44
CA GLN A 45 -7.19 17.28 11.35
C GLN A 45 -5.95 16.37 11.24
N THR A 46 -5.37 15.97 12.37
CA THR A 46 -4.27 15.00 12.39
C THR A 46 -4.72 13.66 11.80
N ILE A 47 -5.85 13.12 12.26
CA ILE A 47 -6.41 11.85 11.77
C ILE A 47 -6.63 11.91 10.25
N GLN A 48 -7.31 12.96 9.77
CA GLN A 48 -7.60 13.12 8.35
C GLN A 48 -6.31 13.18 7.51
N LYS A 49 -5.35 14.00 7.92
CA LYS A 49 -4.10 14.17 7.19
C LYS A 49 -3.30 12.87 7.17
N THR A 50 -3.12 12.23 8.31
CA THR A 50 -2.33 11.00 8.41
C THR A 50 -2.97 9.85 7.63
N ALA A 51 -4.30 9.69 7.70
CA ALA A 51 -5.00 8.67 6.92
C ALA A 51 -4.84 8.91 5.41
N HIS A 52 -4.95 10.15 4.97
CA HIS A 52 -4.73 10.53 3.57
C HIS A 52 -3.29 10.22 3.11
N ASP A 53 -2.28 10.62 3.87
CA ASP A 53 -0.87 10.37 3.55
C ASP A 53 -0.57 8.86 3.46
N VAL A 54 -1.20 8.04 4.31
CA VAL A 54 -1.05 6.57 4.27
C VAL A 54 -1.71 5.98 3.02
N ILE A 55 -2.92 6.43 2.69
CA ILE A 55 -3.63 5.99 1.49
C ILE A 55 -2.84 6.33 0.22
N GLU A 56 -2.34 7.56 0.09
CA GLU A 56 -1.55 7.95 -1.08
C GLU A 56 -0.27 7.13 -1.23
N GLN A 57 0.43 6.86 -0.14
CA GLN A 57 1.63 6.02 -0.14
C GLN A 57 1.31 4.58 -0.53
N LEU A 58 0.19 4.05 -0.05
CA LEU A 58 -0.26 2.70 -0.38
C LEU A 58 -0.60 2.60 -1.87
N ASP A 59 -1.41 3.53 -2.40
CA ASP A 59 -1.78 3.58 -3.81
C ASP A 59 -0.53 3.72 -4.70
N SER A 60 0.40 4.63 -4.34
CA SER A 60 1.68 4.78 -5.05
C SER A 60 2.50 3.49 -5.07
N THR A 61 2.52 2.76 -3.94
CA THR A 61 3.28 1.51 -3.80
C THR A 61 2.65 0.39 -4.61
N ILE A 62 1.31 0.26 -4.57
CA ILE A 62 0.56 -0.70 -5.37
C ILE A 62 0.82 -0.44 -6.86
N LEU A 63 0.65 0.81 -7.32
CA LEU A 63 0.88 1.18 -8.72
C LEU A 63 2.31 0.89 -9.18
N LYS A 64 3.32 1.19 -8.36
CA LYS A 64 4.72 0.86 -8.68
C LYS A 64 4.90 -0.65 -8.85
N ASN A 65 4.33 -1.44 -7.95
CA ASN A 65 4.49 -2.88 -7.97
C ASN A 65 3.70 -3.55 -9.11
N THR A 66 2.53 -3.03 -9.48
CA THR A 66 1.75 -3.56 -10.61
C THR A 66 2.37 -3.20 -11.96
N ASN A 67 2.88 -1.97 -12.14
CA ASN A 67 3.59 -1.59 -13.37
C ASN A 67 4.89 -2.39 -13.59
N ASN A 68 5.53 -2.88 -12.51
CA ASN A 68 6.70 -3.76 -12.61
C ASN A 68 6.35 -5.21 -12.99
N LEU A 69 5.08 -5.64 -12.87
CA LEU A 69 4.63 -6.98 -13.26
C LEU A 69 4.34 -7.07 -14.77
N ASP A 70 3.89 -5.99 -15.41
CA ASP A 70 3.62 -5.95 -16.86
C ASP A 70 4.90 -6.08 -17.72
N ILE A 71 6.06 -5.68 -17.20
CA ILE A 71 7.35 -5.86 -17.89
C ILE A 71 7.85 -7.32 -17.80
N SER A 72 7.42 -8.09 -16.80
CA SER A 72 7.88 -9.48 -16.63
C SER A 72 7.06 -10.49 -17.45
N LEU A 73 5.80 -10.19 -17.76
CA LEU A 73 4.92 -11.06 -18.54
C LEU A 73 5.11 -10.95 -20.07
N THR A 74 5.75 -9.90 -20.56
CA THR A 74 6.00 -9.69 -22.01
C THR A 74 7.26 -10.38 -22.53
N VAL A 75 8.12 -10.90 -21.64
CA VAL A 75 9.37 -11.62 -22.02
C VAL A 75 9.13 -13.13 -22.21
N ALA A 76 7.95 -13.64 -21.86
CA ALA A 76 7.65 -15.08 -21.91
C ALA A 76 7.24 -15.62 -23.29
N ASP A 77 7.03 -14.75 -24.30
CA ASP A 77 6.49 -15.14 -25.62
C ASP A 77 7.51 -15.12 -26.77
N GLU A 78 8.78 -14.77 -26.52
CA GLU A 78 9.83 -14.89 -27.55
C GLU A 78 10.51 -16.26 -27.47
N PRO A 79 10.40 -17.12 -28.50
CA PRO A 79 11.05 -18.42 -28.49
C PRO A 79 12.57 -18.24 -28.41
N MET A 80 13.17 -18.74 -27.32
CA MET A 80 14.61 -18.69 -27.07
C MET A 80 15.37 -19.32 -28.26
N LYS A 81 15.94 -18.49 -29.12
CA LYS A 81 16.72 -18.94 -30.27
C LYS A 81 18.09 -19.42 -29.79
N ILE A 82 18.18 -20.71 -29.47
CA ILE A 82 19.46 -21.36 -29.18
C ILE A 82 20.26 -21.38 -30.50
N SER A 83 21.26 -20.51 -30.61
CA SER A 83 22.23 -20.57 -31.71
C SER A 83 23.07 -21.84 -31.54
N SER A 84 22.97 -22.74 -32.51
CA SER A 84 23.75 -23.98 -32.61
C SER A 84 25.25 -23.69 -32.44
N ILE A 85 25.88 -24.34 -31.46
CA ILE A 85 27.34 -24.35 -31.30
C ILE A 85 27.90 -25.20 -32.43
N GLY A 86 28.44 -24.55 -33.47
CA GLY A 86 29.12 -25.20 -34.58
C GLY A 86 30.63 -25.25 -34.38
N ASP A 87 31.10 -26.40 -33.90
CA ASP A 87 32.34 -27.09 -34.24
C ASP A 87 33.62 -26.28 -34.50
N THR A 88 34.46 -26.15 -33.46
CA THR A 88 35.88 -25.84 -33.62
C THR A 88 36.66 -27.11 -33.96
N HIS A 89 36.64 -27.53 -35.23
CA HIS A 89 37.58 -28.55 -35.71
C HIS A 89 38.86 -27.93 -36.27
N HIS A 90 39.85 -27.96 -35.38
CA HIS A 90 41.29 -27.90 -35.62
C HIS A 90 41.70 -28.72 -36.87
N HIS A 91 42.32 -28.11 -37.88
CA HIS A 91 43.16 -28.85 -38.82
C HIS A 91 44.50 -28.15 -39.04
N ARG A 92 45.51 -28.85 -38.52
CA ARG A 92 46.95 -28.65 -38.68
C ARG A 92 47.35 -29.34 -39.98
N ARG A 93 47.86 -28.60 -40.97
CA ARG A 93 48.98 -28.98 -41.84
C ARG A 93 49.58 -27.73 -42.48
#